data_AF-A0A7Y5Z8A8-F1
#
_entry.id   AF-A0A7Y5Z8A8-F1
#
_cell.length_a   1.000
_cell.length_b   1.000
_cell.length_c   1.000
_cell.angle_alpha   90.00
_cell.angle_beta   90.00
_cell.angle_gamma   90.00
#
_symmetry.space_group_name_H-M   'P 1'
#
loop_
_entity.id
_entity.type
_entity.pdbx_description
1 polymer ?
#
loop_
_entity_poly.entity_id
_entity_poly.type
_entity_poly.pdbx_seq_one_letter_code
_entity_poly.pdbx_strand_id
1 'polypeptide(L)'
;MQSKKITLIVNIILLIAGLVCIAVGCFKLITNEVALATTGLGAGLVFLFSATIERFESLKGMSLEVTTRKLDDKIHEASEVVKELKQLAEISGHTLSLLAARVGRWGGSFTFEESYRLAQQVRDNLTSLKCEKSTITHALNPWVTIVIADLVRKLLGPVTEELNTLEQQLRREIDKLPSPIKADDPEYLALVQRAQALSAHLHPGCDVSMLDSNKTMAAIETYVSTAPELDTAAKLKHLNNITQWSSEVDFLLKQSDVKNPSLWIEALKKK
;
A
#
# COMPACT_ATOMS: atom_id res chain seq x y z
N MET A 1 -22.99 -42.62 32.49
CA MET A 1 -21.53 -42.55 32.30
C MET A 1 -21.06 -42.76 30.85
N GLN A 2 -21.82 -43.46 29.99
CA GLN A 2 -21.44 -43.71 28.59
C GLN A 2 -21.55 -42.49 27.66
N SER A 3 -22.56 -41.62 27.82
CA SER A 3 -22.73 -40.42 26.97
C SER A 3 -21.53 -39.46 27.03
N LYS A 4 -20.97 -39.19 28.22
CA LYS A 4 -19.77 -38.32 28.38
C LYS A 4 -18.52 -38.82 27.64
N LYS A 5 -18.36 -40.14 27.49
CA LYS A 5 -17.20 -40.72 26.79
C LYS A 5 -17.31 -40.55 25.27
N ILE A 6 -18.53 -40.66 24.72
CA ILE A 6 -18.79 -40.51 23.29
C ILE A 6 -18.56 -39.05 22.86
N THR A 7 -19.07 -38.10 23.63
CA THR A 7 -18.89 -36.65 23.43
C THR A 7 -17.41 -36.24 23.46
N LEU A 8 -16.63 -36.79 24.40
CA LEU A 8 -15.17 -36.55 24.47
C LEU A 8 -14.44 -37.05 23.21
N ILE A 9 -14.79 -38.24 22.71
CA ILE A 9 -14.18 -38.83 21.51
C ILE A 9 -14.49 -37.97 20.28
N VAL A 10 -15.74 -37.52 20.12
CA VAL A 10 -16.16 -36.66 19.00
C VAL A 10 -15.39 -35.34 19.01
N ASN A 11 -15.21 -34.71 20.18
CA ASN A 11 -14.44 -33.47 20.29
C ASN A 11 -12.96 -33.63 19.95
N ILE A 12 -12.34 -34.74 20.35
CA ILE A 12 -10.94 -35.03 20.00
C ILE A 12 -10.82 -35.23 18.47
N ILE A 13 -11.78 -35.93 17.86
CA ILE A 13 -11.80 -36.13 16.41
C ILE A 13 -11.96 -34.80 15.67
N LEU A 14 -12.89 -33.95 16.10
CA LEU A 14 -13.12 -32.63 15.50
C LEU A 14 -11.92 -31.69 15.68
N LEU A 15 -11.23 -31.75 16.82
CA LEU A 15 -10.04 -30.95 17.07
C LEU A 15 -8.87 -31.38 16.18
N ILE A 16 -8.65 -32.69 16.04
CA ILE A 16 -7.61 -33.23 15.14
C ILE A 16 -7.95 -32.88 13.69
N ALA A 17 -9.20 -33.05 13.26
CA ALA A 17 -9.65 -32.69 11.92
C ALA A 17 -9.45 -31.19 11.64
N GLY A 18 -9.80 -30.34 12.60
CA GLY A 18 -9.60 -28.89 12.49
C GLY A 18 -8.14 -28.49 12.33
N LEU A 19 -7.24 -29.07 13.14
CA LEU A 19 -5.79 -28.81 13.03
C LEU A 19 -5.20 -29.29 11.70
N VAL A 20 -5.64 -30.44 11.20
CA VAL A 20 -5.21 -30.96 9.89
C VAL A 20 -5.69 -30.05 8.76
N CYS A 21 -6.94 -29.59 8.79
CA CYS A 21 -7.47 -28.65 7.80
C CYS A 21 -6.71 -27.31 7.81
N ILE A 22 -6.32 -26.80 8.98
CA ILE A 22 -5.50 -25.58 9.08
C ILE A 22 -4.10 -25.82 8.54
N ALA A 23 -3.45 -26.93 8.89
CA ALA A 23 -2.12 -27.27 8.40
C ALA A 23 -2.09 -27.41 6.87
N VAL A 24 -3.09 -28.09 6.29
CA VAL A 24 -3.27 -28.21 4.84
C VAL A 24 -3.57 -26.85 4.21
N GLY A 25 -4.42 -26.02 4.84
CA GLY A 25 -4.71 -24.67 4.39
C GLY A 25 -3.46 -23.77 4.33
N CYS A 26 -2.63 -23.79 5.38
CA CYS A 26 -1.36 -23.07 5.42
C CYS A 26 -0.37 -23.58 4.36
N PHE A 27 -0.28 -24.89 4.16
CA PHE A 27 0.58 -25.48 3.12
C PHE A 27 0.12 -25.09 1.70
N LYS A 28 -1.20 -25.03 1.48
CA LYS A 28 -1.79 -24.57 0.22
C LYS A 28 -1.64 -23.07 -0.03
N LEU A 29 -1.52 -22.28 1.04
CA LEU A 29 -1.17 -20.86 0.97
C LEU A 29 0.25 -20.66 0.42
N ILE A 30 1.21 -21.50 0.86
CA ILE A 30 2.61 -21.45 0.41
C ILE A 30 2.76 -21.90 -1.05
N THR A 31 1.86 -22.74 -1.55
CA THR A 31 1.87 -23.25 -2.93
C THR A 31 1.01 -22.44 -3.90
N ASN A 32 0.58 -21.23 -3.51
CA ASN A 32 -0.23 -20.30 -4.31
C ASN A 32 -1.63 -20.81 -4.74
N GLU A 33 -2.19 -21.81 -4.06
CA GLU A 33 -3.54 -22.31 -4.32
C GLU A 33 -4.57 -21.67 -3.36
N VAL A 34 -4.82 -20.37 -3.55
CA VAL A 34 -5.59 -19.52 -2.61
C VAL A 34 -7.01 -20.02 -2.35
N ALA A 35 -7.70 -20.58 -3.34
CA ALA A 35 -9.07 -21.10 -3.19
C ALA A 35 -9.13 -22.33 -2.27
N LEU A 36 -8.12 -23.20 -2.34
CA LEU A 36 -8.02 -24.39 -1.49
C LEU A 36 -7.50 -24.03 -0.09
N ALA A 37 -6.60 -23.04 0.00
CA ALA A 37 -6.11 -22.52 1.26
C ALA A 37 -7.21 -21.89 2.11
N THR A 38 -8.02 -21.01 1.52
CA THR A 38 -9.16 -20.35 2.18
C THR A 38 -10.21 -21.35 2.65
N THR A 39 -10.55 -22.33 1.81
CA THR A 39 -11.48 -23.40 2.16
C THR A 39 -10.95 -24.26 3.32
N GLY A 40 -9.67 -24.64 3.28
CA GLY A 40 -9.03 -25.43 4.33
C GLY A 40 -8.95 -24.70 5.67
N LEU A 41 -8.55 -23.43 5.66
CA LEU A 41 -8.49 -22.59 6.87
C LEU A 41 -9.90 -22.35 7.45
N GLY A 42 -10.88 -22.05 6.60
CA GLY A 42 -12.26 -21.83 7.01
C GLY A 42 -12.90 -23.07 7.64
N ALA A 43 -12.78 -24.23 6.98
CA ALA A 43 -13.28 -25.50 7.51
C ALA A 43 -12.60 -25.89 8.82
N GLY A 44 -11.29 -25.67 8.93
CA GLY A 44 -10.54 -25.98 10.13
C GLY A 44 -10.93 -25.13 11.34
N LEU A 45 -11.23 -23.85 11.12
CA LEU A 45 -11.78 -22.95 12.15
C LEU A 45 -13.16 -23.42 12.64
N VAL A 46 -14.07 -23.81 11.73
CA VAL A 46 -15.39 -24.32 12.10
C VAL A 46 -15.26 -25.57 12.98
N PHE A 47 -14.40 -26.52 12.62
CA PHE A 47 -14.20 -27.73 13.42
C PHE A 47 -13.57 -27.44 14.79
N LEU A 48 -12.63 -26.49 14.89
CA LEU A 48 -12.08 -26.07 16.17
C LEU A 48 -13.12 -25.43 17.09
N PHE A 49 -14.00 -24.58 16.53
CA PHE A 49 -15.11 -24.00 17.28
C PHE A 49 -16.11 -25.07 17.72
N SER A 50 -16.50 -25.99 16.84
CA SER A 50 -17.37 -27.11 17.20
C SER A 50 -16.77 -27.97 18.33
N ALA A 51 -15.46 -28.22 18.32
CA ALA A 51 -14.77 -28.98 19.36
C ALA A 51 -14.66 -28.25 20.71
N THR A 52 -14.82 -26.91 20.74
CA THR A 52 -14.73 -26.10 21.97
C THR A 52 -16.09 -25.73 22.58
N ILE A 53 -17.17 -25.73 21.80
CA ILE A 53 -18.53 -25.40 22.26
C ILE A 53 -19.00 -26.35 23.38
N GLU A 54 -18.74 -27.65 23.31
CA GLU A 54 -19.18 -28.59 24.35
C GLU A 54 -18.38 -28.47 25.67
N ARG A 55 -17.17 -27.89 25.63
CA ARG A 55 -16.37 -27.66 26.85
C ARG A 55 -17.00 -26.60 27.75
N PHE A 56 -17.71 -25.64 27.16
CA PHE A 56 -18.55 -24.67 27.88
C PHE A 56 -19.79 -25.31 28.53
N GLU A 57 -20.25 -26.45 28.00
CA GLU A 57 -21.38 -27.17 28.55
C GLU A 57 -21.05 -27.92 29.84
N SER A 58 -19.81 -28.41 30.00
CA SER A 58 -19.36 -29.07 31.24
C SER A 58 -19.19 -28.11 32.43
N LEU A 59 -19.08 -26.81 32.16
CA LEU A 59 -19.03 -25.73 33.15
C LEU A 59 -20.43 -25.29 33.65
N LYS A 60 -21.53 -25.85 33.10
CA LYS A 60 -22.92 -25.59 33.51
C LYS A 60 -23.30 -26.13 34.92
N GLY A 61 -22.39 -26.79 35.65
CA GLY A 61 -22.69 -27.45 36.93
C GLY A 61 -22.69 -26.58 38.19
N MET A 62 -22.13 -25.37 38.16
CA MET A 62 -22.08 -24.47 39.32
C MET A 62 -22.15 -23.00 38.87
N SER A 63 -23.15 -22.26 39.35
CA SER A 63 -23.36 -20.79 39.18
C SER A 63 -24.14 -20.35 37.92
N LEU A 64 -25.47 -20.46 37.98
CA LEU A 64 -26.40 -20.26 36.84
C LEU A 64 -27.07 -18.88 36.74
N GLU A 65 -26.96 -17.99 37.72
CA GLU A 65 -27.70 -16.70 37.67
C GLU A 65 -26.83 -15.45 37.46
N VAL A 66 -25.57 -15.46 37.89
CA VAL A 66 -24.69 -14.28 37.74
C VAL A 66 -23.95 -14.30 36.39
N THR A 67 -23.83 -15.47 35.77
CA THR A 67 -23.05 -15.67 34.54
C THR A 67 -23.88 -15.50 33.28
N THR A 68 -25.19 -15.76 33.29
CA THR A 68 -26.07 -15.69 32.10
C THR A 68 -26.18 -14.28 31.53
N ARG A 69 -26.29 -13.23 32.38
CA ARG A 69 -26.21 -11.84 31.90
C ARG A 69 -24.84 -11.51 31.28
N LYS A 70 -23.75 -11.90 31.95
CA LYS A 70 -22.38 -11.70 31.42
C LYS A 70 -22.09 -12.54 30.18
N LEU A 71 -22.83 -13.63 29.95
CA LEU A 71 -22.65 -14.52 28.83
C LEU A 71 -23.46 -14.08 27.62
N ASP A 72 -24.71 -13.61 27.81
CA ASP A 72 -25.48 -12.97 26.74
C ASP A 72 -24.79 -11.71 26.24
N ASP A 73 -24.27 -10.88 27.15
CA ASP A 73 -23.46 -9.70 26.79
C ASP A 73 -22.22 -10.11 25.97
N LYS A 74 -21.53 -11.19 26.38
CA LYS A 74 -20.35 -11.70 25.65
C LYS A 74 -20.68 -12.41 24.33
N ILE A 75 -21.84 -13.03 24.22
CA ILE A 75 -22.32 -13.67 22.98
C ILE A 75 -22.74 -12.60 21.97
N HIS A 76 -23.33 -11.50 22.46
CA HIS A 76 -23.63 -10.33 21.63
C HIS A 76 -22.34 -9.68 21.12
N GLU A 77 -21.38 -9.44 22.02
CA GLU A 77 -20.06 -8.89 21.70
C GLU A 77 -19.28 -9.80 20.71
N ALA A 78 -19.33 -11.12 20.88
CA ALA A 78 -18.72 -12.06 19.95
C ALA A 78 -19.41 -12.10 18.58
N SER A 79 -20.74 -11.95 18.52
CA SER A 79 -21.48 -11.90 17.26
C SER A 79 -21.21 -10.63 16.48
N GLU A 80 -21.02 -9.49 17.16
CA GLU A 80 -20.56 -8.26 16.53
C GLU A 80 -19.15 -8.42 15.95
N VAL A 81 -18.21 -8.97 16.72
CA VAL A 81 -16.83 -9.22 16.24
C VAL A 81 -16.81 -10.16 15.02
N VAL A 82 -17.65 -11.20 14.99
CA VAL A 82 -17.75 -12.11 13.83
C VAL A 82 -18.33 -11.42 12.60
N LYS A 83 -19.32 -10.53 12.78
CA LYS A 83 -19.89 -9.74 11.68
C LYS A 83 -18.85 -8.77 11.10
N GLU A 84 -18.07 -8.12 11.96
CA GLU A 84 -17.01 -7.20 11.56
C GLU A 84 -15.85 -7.94 10.87
N LEU A 85 -15.47 -9.14 11.35
CA LEU A 85 -14.48 -10.01 10.69
C LEU A 85 -14.95 -10.45 9.29
N LYS A 86 -16.23 -10.76 9.14
CA LYS A 86 -16.81 -11.13 7.84
C LYS A 86 -16.76 -9.95 6.87
N GLN A 87 -17.05 -8.73 7.33
CA GLN A 87 -16.91 -7.50 6.55
C GLN A 87 -15.44 -7.25 6.15
N LEU A 88 -14.49 -7.46 7.07
CA LEU A 88 -13.06 -7.34 6.79
C LEU A 88 -12.59 -8.35 5.73
N ALA A 89 -13.04 -9.59 5.80
CA ALA A 89 -12.71 -10.63 4.82
C ALA A 89 -13.34 -10.36 3.44
N GLU A 90 -14.59 -9.91 3.40
CA GLU A 90 -15.28 -9.54 2.16
C GLU A 90 -14.59 -8.35 1.46
N ILE A 91 -14.17 -7.36 2.22
CA ILE A 91 -13.52 -6.16 1.69
C ILE A 91 -12.06 -6.41 1.34
N SER A 92 -11.32 -7.18 2.15
CA SER A 92 -9.97 -7.62 1.77
C SER A 92 -10.00 -8.48 0.52
N GLY A 93 -11.00 -9.37 0.41
CA GLY A 93 -11.27 -10.17 -0.78
C GLY A 93 -11.62 -9.31 -1.99
N HIS A 94 -12.50 -8.32 -1.84
CA HIS A 94 -12.85 -7.39 -2.91
C HIS A 94 -11.65 -6.52 -3.32
N THR A 95 -10.93 -5.96 -2.36
CA THR A 95 -9.72 -5.13 -2.56
C THR A 95 -8.63 -5.91 -3.28
N LEU A 96 -8.28 -7.10 -2.81
CA LEU A 96 -7.30 -7.97 -3.43
C LEU A 96 -7.76 -8.47 -4.80
N SER A 97 -9.05 -8.78 -4.97
CA SER A 97 -9.60 -9.19 -6.27
C SER A 97 -9.61 -8.03 -7.27
N LEU A 98 -9.92 -6.81 -6.84
CA LEU A 98 -9.93 -5.62 -7.67
C LEU A 98 -8.50 -5.19 -8.04
N LEU A 99 -7.55 -5.26 -7.09
CA LEU A 99 -6.12 -5.10 -7.37
C LEU A 99 -5.63 -6.16 -8.36
N ALA A 100 -5.87 -7.45 -8.08
CA ALA A 100 -5.40 -8.55 -8.92
C ALA A 100 -6.05 -8.55 -10.32
N ALA A 101 -7.33 -8.22 -10.43
CA ALA A 101 -8.05 -8.16 -11.71
C ALA A 101 -7.58 -7.00 -12.61
N ARG A 102 -7.15 -5.88 -12.03
CA ARG A 102 -6.68 -4.71 -12.80
C ARG A 102 -5.17 -4.70 -13.06
N VAL A 103 -4.36 -5.27 -12.18
CA VAL A 103 -2.88 -5.26 -12.29
C VAL A 103 -2.34 -6.06 -13.49
N GLY A 104 -3.13 -6.89 -14.17
CA GLY A 104 -2.63 -7.73 -15.27
C GLY A 104 -3.41 -7.72 -16.59
N ARG A 105 -4.64 -7.20 -16.65
CA ARG A 105 -5.55 -7.46 -17.80
C ARG A 105 -5.99 -6.26 -18.64
N TRP A 106 -5.89 -5.02 -18.15
CA TRP A 106 -6.51 -3.86 -18.83
C TRP A 106 -5.70 -2.56 -18.82
N GLY A 107 -4.42 -2.54 -18.43
CA GLY A 107 -3.58 -1.33 -18.46
C GLY A 107 -4.07 -0.12 -17.63
N GLY A 108 -5.25 -0.23 -17.00
CA GLY A 108 -5.87 0.83 -16.22
C GLY A 108 -5.42 0.77 -14.77
N SER A 109 -4.35 1.48 -14.43
CA SER A 109 -4.08 1.85 -13.03
C SER A 109 -5.34 2.52 -12.44
N PHE A 110 -5.65 2.29 -11.16
CA PHE A 110 -6.75 2.95 -10.47
C PHE A 110 -6.68 4.48 -10.63
N THR A 111 -7.83 5.13 -10.71
CA THR A 111 -7.87 6.58 -10.47
C THR A 111 -7.55 6.84 -9.00
N PHE A 112 -7.00 8.01 -8.69
CA PHE A 112 -6.77 8.41 -7.30
C PHE A 112 -8.07 8.40 -6.49
N GLU A 113 -9.20 8.80 -7.08
CA GLU A 113 -10.51 8.77 -6.42
C GLU A 113 -10.95 7.36 -6.02
N GLU A 114 -10.83 6.39 -6.94
CA GLU A 114 -11.17 4.99 -6.65
C GLU A 114 -10.26 4.41 -5.55
N SER A 115 -8.95 4.69 -5.60
CA SER A 115 -8.00 4.18 -4.62
C SER A 115 -8.18 4.85 -3.25
N TYR A 116 -8.46 6.15 -3.21
CA TYR A 116 -8.75 6.89 -1.98
C TYR A 116 -10.03 6.39 -1.32
N ARG A 117 -11.11 6.17 -2.09
CA ARG A 117 -12.36 5.59 -1.55
C ARG A 117 -12.12 4.23 -0.92
N LEU A 118 -11.27 3.40 -1.53
CA LEU A 118 -10.92 2.09 -0.99
C LEU A 118 -10.11 2.21 0.30
N ALA A 119 -9.15 3.13 0.35
CA ALA A 119 -8.36 3.40 1.55
C ALA A 119 -9.24 3.89 2.71
N GLN A 120 -10.25 4.75 2.44
CA GLN A 120 -11.22 5.18 3.45
C GLN A 120 -12.06 4.00 3.97
N GLN A 121 -12.55 3.12 3.08
CA GLN A 121 -13.29 1.93 3.52
C GLN A 121 -12.44 1.04 4.44
N VAL A 122 -11.17 0.82 4.10
CA VAL A 122 -10.24 0.04 4.97
C VAL A 122 -10.07 0.74 6.32
N ARG A 123 -9.86 2.06 6.33
CA ARG A 123 -9.74 2.86 7.56
C ARG A 123 -10.97 2.76 8.44
N ASP A 124 -12.15 2.98 7.88
CA ASP A 124 -13.42 2.99 8.62
C ASP A 124 -13.67 1.64 9.28
N ASN A 125 -13.40 0.54 8.59
CA ASN A 125 -13.55 -0.80 9.14
C ASN A 125 -12.56 -1.11 10.26
N LEU A 126 -11.28 -0.76 10.08
CA LEU A 126 -10.30 -0.96 11.14
C LEU A 126 -10.63 -0.08 12.37
N THR A 127 -11.17 1.11 12.13
CA THR A 127 -11.62 2.01 13.20
C THR A 127 -12.87 1.45 13.91
N SER A 128 -13.84 0.88 13.19
CA SER A 128 -15.02 0.25 13.80
C SER A 128 -14.65 -0.96 14.65
N LEU A 129 -13.65 -1.73 14.21
CA LEU A 129 -13.00 -2.82 14.94
C LEU A 129 -12.15 -2.33 16.14
N LYS A 130 -12.13 -1.03 16.42
CA LYS A 130 -11.33 -0.40 17.47
C LYS A 130 -9.83 -0.74 17.39
N CYS A 131 -9.32 -0.97 16.17
CA CYS A 131 -7.89 -1.15 15.96
C CYS A 131 -7.14 0.12 16.34
N GLU A 132 -5.93 -0.05 16.89
CA GLU A 132 -5.06 1.07 17.21
C GLU A 132 -4.67 1.85 15.94
N LYS A 133 -4.44 3.15 16.10
CA LYS A 133 -4.03 4.05 15.01
C LYS A 133 -2.77 3.55 14.28
N SER A 134 -1.81 3.00 15.02
CA SER A 134 -0.57 2.41 14.49
C SER A 134 -0.86 1.27 13.50
N THR A 135 -1.81 0.39 13.81
CA THR A 135 -2.26 -0.72 12.94
C THR A 135 -2.92 -0.19 11.67
N ILE A 136 -3.77 0.84 11.79
CA ILE A 136 -4.43 1.47 10.65
C ILE A 136 -3.39 2.11 9.71
N THR A 137 -2.44 2.86 10.27
CA THR A 137 -1.33 3.46 9.51
C THR A 137 -0.50 2.40 8.80
N HIS A 138 -0.16 1.30 9.49
CA HIS A 138 0.62 0.22 8.89
C HIS A 138 -0.12 -0.45 7.71
N ALA A 139 -1.43 -0.71 7.88
CA ALA A 139 -2.26 -1.31 6.84
C ALA A 139 -2.40 -0.42 5.59
N LEU A 140 -2.46 0.91 5.77
CA LEU A 140 -2.61 1.87 4.68
C LEU A 140 -1.28 2.31 4.05
N ASN A 141 -0.14 1.98 4.66
CA ASN A 141 1.18 2.40 4.20
C ASN A 141 1.47 2.04 2.72
N PRO A 142 1.12 0.84 2.21
CA PRO A 142 1.33 0.53 0.79
C PRO A 142 0.59 1.47 -0.16
N TRP A 143 -0.64 1.87 0.20
CA TRP A 143 -1.41 2.85 -0.57
C TRP A 143 -0.76 4.24 -0.52
N VAL A 144 -0.32 4.68 0.67
CA VAL A 144 0.42 5.94 0.85
C VAL A 144 1.66 5.99 -0.04
N THR A 145 2.46 4.92 -0.06
CA THR A 145 3.66 4.83 -0.90
C THR A 145 3.33 5.01 -2.38
N ILE A 146 2.27 4.36 -2.87
CA ILE A 146 1.83 4.47 -4.28
C ILE A 146 1.37 5.90 -4.59
N VAL A 147 0.56 6.50 -3.72
CA VAL A 147 0.04 7.86 -3.94
C VAL A 147 1.18 8.88 -3.98
N ILE A 148 2.17 8.77 -3.09
CA ILE A 148 3.35 9.64 -3.11
C ILE A 148 4.18 9.40 -4.37
N ALA A 149 4.36 8.14 -4.79
CA ALA A 149 5.05 7.82 -6.03
C ALA A 149 4.39 8.49 -7.24
N ASP A 150 3.06 8.44 -7.31
CA ASP A 150 2.28 9.05 -8.38
C ASP A 150 2.41 10.57 -8.38
N LEU A 151 2.37 11.20 -7.19
CA LEU A 151 2.59 12.63 -7.04
C LEU A 151 4.02 13.05 -7.42
N VAL A 152 5.05 12.33 -6.95
CA VAL A 152 6.46 12.59 -7.30
C VAL A 152 6.64 12.55 -8.81
N ARG A 153 6.11 11.51 -9.48
CA ARG A 153 6.15 11.40 -10.95
C ARG A 153 5.44 12.57 -11.63
N LYS A 154 4.32 13.03 -11.08
CA LYS A 154 3.58 14.19 -11.60
C LYS A 154 4.34 15.49 -11.45
N LEU A 155 4.98 15.72 -10.30
CA LEU A 155 5.73 16.94 -9.99
C LEU A 155 7.05 17.02 -10.75
N LEU A 156 7.77 15.90 -10.86
CA LEU A 156 9.06 15.84 -11.54
C LEU A 156 8.94 15.67 -13.06
N GLY A 157 7.81 15.19 -13.58
CA GLY A 157 7.58 15.01 -15.02
C GLY A 157 7.98 16.23 -15.88
N PRO A 158 7.48 17.44 -15.59
CA PRO A 158 7.85 18.65 -16.31
C PRO A 158 9.34 19.00 -16.21
N VAL A 159 9.96 18.77 -15.05
CA VAL A 159 11.40 19.01 -14.83
C VAL A 159 12.22 18.06 -15.70
N THR A 160 11.87 16.78 -15.68
CA THR A 160 12.50 15.74 -16.49
C THR A 160 12.33 16.02 -17.98
N GLU A 161 11.18 16.49 -18.43
CA GLU A 161 10.92 16.86 -19.83
C GLU A 161 11.80 18.04 -20.28
N GLU A 162 11.95 19.05 -19.44
CA GLU A 162 12.80 20.21 -19.72
C GLU A 162 14.29 19.82 -19.77
N LEU A 163 14.74 19.01 -18.81
CA LEU A 163 16.11 18.48 -18.78
C LEU A 163 16.41 17.58 -19.99
N ASN A 164 15.49 16.72 -20.40
CA ASN A 164 15.62 15.92 -21.62
C ASN A 164 15.72 16.80 -22.87
N THR A 165 14.97 17.91 -22.90
CA THR A 165 15.03 18.87 -24.01
C THR A 165 16.40 19.54 -24.07
N LEU A 166 16.96 19.95 -22.93
CA LEU A 166 18.30 20.52 -22.82
C LEU A 166 19.38 19.51 -23.23
N GLU A 167 19.25 18.25 -22.82
CA GLU A 167 20.17 17.18 -23.22
C GLU A 167 20.17 16.98 -24.74
N GLN A 168 18.98 16.98 -25.36
CA GLN A 168 18.85 16.89 -26.82
C GLN A 168 19.45 18.11 -27.54
N GLN A 169 19.33 19.30 -26.96
CA GLN A 169 19.95 20.51 -27.51
C GLN A 169 21.48 20.42 -27.49
N LEU A 170 22.07 20.00 -26.36
CA LEU A 170 23.52 19.81 -26.27
C LEU A 170 24.03 18.75 -27.24
N ARG A 171 23.32 17.63 -27.40
CA ARG A 171 23.67 16.60 -28.39
C ARG A 171 23.68 17.18 -29.81
N ARG A 172 22.70 18.01 -30.17
CA ARG A 172 22.67 18.71 -31.46
C ARG A 172 23.79 19.74 -31.62
N GLU A 173 24.26 20.36 -30.54
CA GLU A 173 25.42 21.27 -30.59
C GLU A 173 26.71 20.49 -30.86
N ILE A 174 26.88 19.34 -30.20
CA ILE A 174 28.01 18.43 -30.46
C ILE A 174 28.01 17.96 -31.93
N ASP A 175 26.85 17.59 -32.47
CA ASP A 175 26.72 17.11 -33.86
C ASP A 175 27.03 18.19 -34.92
N LYS A 176 27.00 19.48 -34.56
CA LYS A 176 27.34 20.60 -35.46
C LYS A 176 28.85 20.85 -35.57
N LEU A 177 29.65 20.28 -34.67
CA LEU A 177 31.09 20.50 -34.68
C LEU A 177 31.73 19.88 -35.94
N PRO A 178 32.73 20.56 -36.53
CA PRO A 178 33.36 20.10 -37.75
C PRO A 178 34.02 18.74 -37.57
N SER A 179 33.75 17.83 -38.51
CA SER A 179 34.37 16.50 -38.55
C SER A 179 35.67 16.53 -39.38
N PRO A 180 36.74 15.83 -38.97
CA PRO A 180 36.86 15.04 -37.75
C PRO A 180 37.04 15.90 -36.49
N ILE A 181 36.32 15.56 -35.41
CA ILE A 181 36.41 16.24 -34.11
C ILE A 181 37.80 15.97 -33.51
N LYS A 182 38.49 17.04 -33.12
CA LYS A 182 39.74 16.93 -32.36
C LYS A 182 39.40 16.64 -30.89
N ALA A 183 39.94 15.56 -30.34
CA ALA A 183 39.62 15.12 -28.99
C ALA A 183 40.09 16.09 -27.89
N ASP A 184 41.01 16.99 -28.21
CA ASP A 184 41.55 18.04 -27.35
C ASP A 184 40.87 19.41 -27.54
N ASP A 185 39.83 19.49 -28.38
CA ASP A 185 39.08 20.73 -28.58
C ASP A 185 38.35 21.16 -27.29
N PRO A 186 38.68 22.33 -26.71
CA PRO A 186 38.05 22.81 -25.48
C PRO A 186 36.53 22.97 -25.59
N GLU A 187 36.01 23.31 -26.78
CA GLU A 187 34.57 23.48 -27.01
C GLU A 187 33.84 22.13 -26.96
N TYR A 188 34.42 21.12 -27.61
CA TYR A 188 33.91 19.74 -27.56
C TYR A 188 33.90 19.18 -26.13
N LEU A 189 35.01 19.35 -25.39
CA LEU A 189 35.13 18.86 -24.01
C LEU A 189 34.10 19.52 -23.08
N ALA A 190 33.87 20.82 -23.23
CA ALA A 190 32.86 21.56 -22.45
C ALA A 190 31.44 21.05 -22.72
N LEU A 191 31.08 20.82 -23.98
CA LEU A 191 29.75 20.29 -24.36
C LEU A 191 29.53 18.87 -23.85
N VAL A 192 30.54 17.99 -23.98
CA VAL A 192 30.47 16.62 -23.46
C VAL A 192 30.32 16.61 -21.94
N GLN A 193 31.05 17.47 -21.22
CA GLN A 193 30.94 17.57 -19.76
C GLN A 193 29.53 17.99 -19.32
N ARG A 194 28.94 18.99 -19.99
CA ARG A 194 27.57 19.44 -19.71
C ARG A 194 26.54 18.35 -19.99
N ALA A 195 26.68 17.64 -21.12
CA ALA A 195 25.79 16.52 -21.47
C ALA A 195 25.90 15.36 -20.47
N GLN A 196 27.11 15.04 -20.00
CA GLN A 196 27.33 14.05 -18.96
C GLN A 196 26.70 14.48 -17.62
N ALA A 197 26.81 15.76 -17.24
CA ALA A 197 26.19 16.27 -16.02
C ALA A 197 24.65 16.15 -16.06
N LEU A 198 24.01 16.47 -17.19
CA LEU A 198 22.58 16.27 -17.38
C LEU A 198 22.17 14.80 -17.33
N SER A 199 22.87 13.94 -18.07
CA SER A 199 22.58 12.50 -18.10
C SER A 199 22.75 11.86 -16.70
N ALA A 200 23.80 12.24 -15.96
CA ALA A 200 24.02 11.80 -14.59
C ALA A 200 22.96 12.31 -13.61
N HIS A 201 22.31 13.44 -13.89
CA HIS A 201 21.19 13.95 -13.08
C HIS A 201 19.85 13.30 -13.43
N LEU A 202 19.68 12.84 -14.68
CA LEU A 202 18.48 12.12 -15.13
C LEU A 202 18.45 10.64 -14.73
N HIS A 203 19.61 9.98 -14.62
CA HIS A 203 19.73 8.56 -14.30
C HIS A 203 19.35 8.14 -12.87
N PRO A 204 19.60 8.92 -11.80
CA PRO A 204 18.92 8.72 -10.54
C PRO A 204 17.52 9.31 -10.67
N GLY A 205 16.65 8.65 -11.45
CA GLY A 205 15.22 8.90 -11.36
C GLY A 205 14.87 8.79 -9.88
N CYS A 206 14.30 9.84 -9.30
CA CYS A 206 14.01 9.95 -7.87
C CYS A 206 13.48 8.60 -7.36
N ASP A 207 14.34 7.84 -6.69
CA ASP A 207 14.02 6.45 -6.37
C ASP A 207 12.94 6.49 -5.30
N VAL A 208 11.70 6.29 -5.76
CA VAL A 208 10.50 6.27 -4.94
C VAL A 208 10.64 5.24 -3.82
N SER A 209 11.50 4.23 -3.97
CA SER A 209 11.77 3.27 -2.91
C SER A 209 12.58 3.84 -1.73
N MET A 210 13.19 5.03 -1.88
CA MET A 210 13.93 5.74 -0.82
C MET A 210 13.11 6.81 -0.08
N LEU A 211 11.78 6.84 -0.29
CA LEU A 211 10.88 7.78 0.37
C LEU A 211 10.73 7.47 1.87
N ASP A 212 11.72 7.88 2.65
CA ASP A 212 11.49 8.21 4.05
C ASP A 212 10.48 9.36 4.09
N SER A 213 9.37 9.12 4.80
CA SER A 213 8.31 10.07 5.08
C SER A 213 8.84 11.49 5.38
N ASN A 214 9.89 11.61 6.17
CA ASN A 214 10.37 12.93 6.61
C ASN A 214 11.26 13.64 5.59
N LYS A 215 11.64 12.99 4.50
CA LYS A 215 12.64 13.50 3.55
C LYS A 215 12.15 13.59 2.12
N THR A 216 10.95 13.09 1.83
CA THR A 216 10.37 13.06 0.47
C THR A 216 10.41 14.45 -0.18
N MET A 217 9.80 15.46 0.45
CA MET A 217 9.72 16.80 -0.16
C MET A 217 11.08 17.47 -0.26
N ALA A 218 11.92 17.35 0.78
CA ALA A 218 13.28 17.87 0.76
C ALA A 218 14.14 17.23 -0.34
N ALA A 219 13.95 15.95 -0.63
CA ALA A 219 14.64 15.24 -1.70
C ALA A 219 14.20 15.76 -3.09
N ILE A 220 12.90 15.98 -3.30
CA ILE A 220 12.37 16.56 -4.55
C ILE A 220 12.90 18.00 -4.73
N GLU A 221 12.88 18.81 -3.67
CA GLU A 221 13.41 20.18 -3.70
C GLU A 221 14.92 20.19 -3.99
N THR A 222 15.68 19.26 -3.40
CA THR A 222 17.12 19.10 -3.66
C THR A 222 17.36 18.69 -5.11
N TYR A 223 16.57 17.76 -5.65
CA TYR A 223 16.64 17.34 -7.04
C TYR A 223 16.47 18.54 -7.99
N VAL A 224 15.40 19.33 -7.82
CA VAL A 224 15.13 20.49 -8.68
C VAL A 224 16.17 21.61 -8.51
N SER A 225 16.60 21.89 -7.28
CA SER A 225 17.58 22.97 -7.03
C SER A 225 18.96 22.66 -7.61
N THR A 226 19.38 21.38 -7.58
CA THR A 226 20.67 20.92 -8.10
C THR A 226 20.65 20.57 -9.58
N ALA A 227 19.49 20.65 -10.24
CA ALA A 227 19.36 20.31 -11.64
C ALA A 227 20.27 21.20 -12.52
N PRO A 228 21.17 20.61 -13.33
CA PRO A 228 22.09 21.37 -14.17
C PRO A 228 21.34 21.99 -15.36
N GLU A 229 21.90 23.05 -15.93
CA GLU A 229 21.40 23.74 -17.14
C GLU A 229 20.01 24.41 -17.03
N LEU A 230 19.22 24.10 -15.99
CA LEU A 230 18.01 24.83 -15.66
C LEU A 230 18.35 26.21 -15.11
N ASP A 231 17.75 27.25 -15.68
CA ASP A 231 17.91 28.61 -15.19
C ASP A 231 17.22 28.83 -13.82
N THR A 232 17.57 29.92 -13.15
CA THR A 232 17.02 30.24 -11.83
C THR A 232 15.50 30.44 -11.85
N ALA A 233 14.94 30.98 -12.93
CA ALA A 233 13.51 31.25 -13.03
C ALA A 233 12.70 29.94 -13.18
N ALA A 234 13.18 29.00 -14.00
CA ALA A 234 12.62 27.67 -14.18
C ALA A 234 12.70 26.87 -12.87
N LYS A 235 13.85 26.89 -12.19
CA LYS A 235 14.00 26.27 -10.85
C LYS A 235 12.99 26.81 -9.85
N LEU A 236 12.87 28.14 -9.74
CA LEU A 236 11.90 28.77 -8.82
C LEU A 236 10.45 28.42 -9.18
N LYS A 237 10.10 28.39 -10.47
CA LYS A 237 8.77 27.98 -10.93
C LYS A 237 8.43 26.56 -10.48
N HIS A 238 9.35 25.61 -10.70
CA HIS A 238 9.15 24.21 -10.31
C HIS A 238 9.11 24.04 -8.79
N LEU A 239 10.02 24.70 -8.06
CA LEU A 239 10.06 24.67 -6.60
C LEU A 239 8.78 25.23 -5.97
N ASN A 240 8.26 26.36 -6.44
CA ASN A 240 7.00 26.92 -5.96
C ASN A 240 5.83 25.93 -6.14
N ASN A 241 5.81 25.22 -7.27
CA ASN A 241 4.81 24.18 -7.54
C ASN A 241 5.00 22.92 -6.66
N ILE A 242 6.21 22.64 -6.17
CA ILE A 242 6.50 21.52 -5.27
C ILE A 242 6.13 21.88 -3.82
N THR A 243 6.55 23.06 -3.34
CA THR A 243 6.40 23.46 -1.94
C THR A 243 4.93 23.58 -1.50
N GLN A 244 4.00 23.86 -2.42
CA GLN A 244 2.56 23.84 -2.10
C GLN A 244 2.04 22.48 -1.61
N TRP A 245 2.73 21.37 -1.96
CA TRP A 245 2.35 20.02 -1.56
C TRP A 245 2.93 19.60 -0.21
N SER A 246 3.86 20.37 0.38
CA SER A 246 4.58 19.95 1.58
C SER A 246 3.66 19.64 2.75
N SER A 247 2.62 20.46 2.98
CA SER A 247 1.66 20.19 4.05
C SER A 247 0.73 19.00 3.77
N GLU A 248 0.41 18.75 2.50
CA GLU A 248 -0.43 17.62 2.09
C GLU A 248 0.32 16.30 2.25
N VAL A 249 1.57 16.26 1.80
CA VAL A 249 2.44 15.08 1.88
C VAL A 249 2.75 14.76 3.34
N ASP A 250 3.07 15.76 4.16
CA ASP A 250 3.30 15.55 5.60
C ASP A 250 2.06 14.99 6.31
N PHE A 251 0.88 15.52 5.99
CA PHE A 251 -0.37 14.99 6.53
C PHE A 251 -0.64 13.55 6.08
N LEU A 252 -0.44 13.26 4.78
CA LEU A 252 -0.59 11.92 4.22
C LEU A 252 0.31 10.90 4.89
N LEU A 253 1.56 11.24 5.13
CA LEU A 253 2.51 10.35 5.77
C LEU A 253 2.19 10.12 7.25
N LYS A 254 1.80 11.16 7.98
CA LYS A 254 1.52 11.08 9.43
C LYS A 254 0.16 10.45 9.75
N GLN A 255 -0.84 10.71 8.91
CA GLN A 255 -2.22 10.28 9.15
C GLN A 255 -2.64 9.12 8.27
N SER A 256 -1.87 8.77 7.25
CA SER A 256 -2.26 7.83 6.17
C SER A 256 -3.56 8.25 5.47
N ASP A 257 -3.82 9.55 5.39
CA ASP A 257 -5.06 10.14 4.90
C ASP A 257 -4.78 11.44 4.16
N VAL A 258 -5.75 11.96 3.42
CA VAL A 258 -5.59 13.17 2.63
C VAL A 258 -6.34 14.33 3.27
N LYS A 259 -5.64 15.46 3.42
CA LYS A 259 -6.21 16.68 4.00
C LYS A 259 -7.19 17.35 3.04
N ASN A 260 -6.85 17.43 1.76
CA ASN A 260 -7.69 18.07 0.72
C ASN A 260 -7.95 17.13 -0.47
N PRO A 261 -8.92 16.19 -0.41
CA PRO A 261 -9.11 15.18 -1.45
C PRO A 261 -9.28 15.73 -2.87
N SER A 262 -10.02 16.83 -3.02
CA SER A 262 -10.25 17.48 -4.33
C SER A 262 -8.95 17.92 -5.01
N LEU A 263 -7.98 18.43 -4.24
CA LEU A 263 -6.67 18.86 -4.74
C LEU A 263 -5.90 17.67 -5.34
N TRP A 264 -5.92 16.53 -4.63
CA TRP A 264 -5.25 15.31 -5.09
C TRP A 264 -5.93 14.70 -6.32
N ILE A 265 -7.26 14.70 -6.36
CA ILE A 265 -8.03 14.24 -7.52
C ILE A 265 -7.67 15.07 -8.76
N GLU A 266 -7.62 16.39 -8.63
CA GLU A 266 -7.28 17.28 -9.74
C GLU A 266 -5.84 17.06 -10.22
N ALA A 267 -4.89 17.00 -9.30
CA ALA A 267 -3.48 16.86 -9.63
C ALA A 267 -3.13 15.51 -10.28
N LEU A 268 -3.72 14.42 -9.75
CA LEU A 268 -3.48 13.05 -10.20
C LEU A 268 -4.48 12.57 -11.25
N LYS A 269 -5.32 13.47 -11.79
CA LYS A 269 -6.19 13.16 -12.91
C LYS A 269 -5.35 12.72 -14.10
N LYS A 270 -5.61 11.52 -14.63
CA LYS A 270 -5.00 11.05 -15.87
C LYS A 270 -5.44 11.97 -17.01
N LYS A 271 -4.48 12.49 -17.75
CA LYS A 271 -4.71 13.11 -19.06
C LYS A 271 -4.67 12.03 -20.13
#